data_AF-A0A7W3PI88-F1
#
_entry.id   AF-A0A7W3PI88-F1
#
_cell.length_a   1.000
_cell.length_b   1.000
_cell.length_c   1.000
_cell.angle_alpha   90.00
_cell.angle_beta   90.00
_cell.angle_gamma   90.00
#
_symmetry.space_group_name_H-M   'P 1'
#
loop_
_entity.id
_entity.type
_entity.pdbx_description
1 polymer ?
#
loop_
_entity_poly.entity_id
_entity_poly.type
_entity_poly.pdbx_seq_one_letter_code
_entity_poly.pdbx_strand_id
1 'polypeptide(L)'
;MTDVAPANAPVQIKPKSRPPLVVEYGGPTYTLTGRIPSEIMTIQAQSKAPRNPAKDAQDAYKREVGIAVIDKFYDLVVPDDFKAVLDMEDLAPVFEAWSGHVGLGESKDSGN
;
A
#
# COMPACT_ATOMS: atom_id res chain seq x y z
N MET A 1 6.57 -11.40 -52.45
CA MET A 1 6.96 -10.48 -51.36
C MET A 1 5.73 -10.30 -50.49
N THR A 2 5.69 -10.95 -49.34
CA THR A 2 4.57 -10.86 -48.40
C THR A 2 5.03 -9.96 -47.26
N ASP A 3 4.50 -8.74 -47.25
CA ASP A 3 4.70 -7.77 -46.18
C ASP A 3 3.86 -8.22 -44.97
N VAL A 4 4.52 -8.66 -43.91
CA VAL A 4 3.87 -8.99 -42.63
C VAL A 4 4.06 -7.78 -41.72
N ALA A 5 3.06 -6.90 -41.69
CA ALA A 5 3.01 -5.83 -40.71
C ALA A 5 2.92 -6.41 -39.29
N PRO A 6 3.73 -5.97 -38.30
CA PRO A 6 3.56 -6.40 -36.93
C PRO A 6 2.30 -5.74 -36.34
N ALA A 7 1.28 -6.54 -36.05
CA ALA A 7 0.10 -6.11 -35.32
C ALA A 7 0.42 -5.91 -33.83
N ASN A 8 1.18 -4.85 -33.49
CA ASN A 8 1.28 -4.38 -32.12
C ASN A 8 0.13 -3.40 -31.85
N ALA A 9 -1.06 -3.94 -31.59
CA ALA A 9 -2.12 -3.17 -30.98
C ALA A 9 -1.60 -2.58 -29.65
N PRO A 10 -1.91 -1.31 -29.32
CA PRO A 10 -1.44 -0.70 -28.08
C PRO A 10 -1.93 -1.50 -26.87
N VAL A 11 -1.02 -1.86 -25.98
CA VAL A 11 -1.34 -2.51 -24.70
C VAL A 11 -2.15 -1.51 -23.86
N GLN A 12 -3.47 -1.71 -23.79
CA GLN A 12 -4.34 -0.94 -22.91
C GLN A 12 -4.18 -1.44 -21.47
N ILE A 13 -3.35 -0.75 -20.70
CA ILE A 13 -3.24 -0.98 -19.26
C ILE A 13 -4.41 -0.28 -18.58
N LYS A 14 -5.47 -1.03 -18.22
CA LYS A 14 -6.53 -0.50 -17.36
C LYS A 14 -6.06 -0.56 -15.90
N PRO A 15 -6.01 0.56 -15.17
CA PRO A 15 -5.61 0.55 -13.78
C PRO A 15 -6.59 -0.30 -12.97
N LYS A 16 -6.08 -1.35 -12.32
CA LYS A 16 -6.86 -2.18 -11.38
C LYS A 16 -6.93 -1.45 -10.04
N SER A 17 -7.54 -0.26 -10.03
CA SER A 17 -7.76 0.49 -8.79
C SER A 17 -8.89 -0.19 -8.02
N ARG A 18 -8.66 -0.49 -6.74
CA ARG A 18 -9.75 -0.93 -5.87
C ARG A 18 -10.63 0.28 -5.54
N PRO A 19 -11.93 0.08 -5.23
CA PRO A 19 -12.76 1.16 -4.75
C PRO A 19 -12.18 1.75 -3.45
N PRO A 20 -12.40 3.05 -3.16
CA PRO A 20 -12.05 3.64 -1.87
C PRO A 20 -12.62 2.85 -0.69
N LEU A 21 -11.91 2.83 0.43
CA LEU A 21 -12.38 2.23 1.67
C LEU A 21 -13.12 3.29 2.47
N VAL A 22 -14.35 3.00 2.89
CA VAL A 22 -15.12 3.87 3.79
C VAL A 22 -14.94 3.36 5.22
N VAL A 23 -14.57 4.24 6.13
CA VAL A 23 -14.34 3.95 7.55
C VAL A 23 -15.26 4.84 8.38
N GLU A 24 -16.00 4.24 9.32
CA GLU A 24 -16.76 4.98 10.33
C GLU A 24 -15.88 5.13 11.58
N TYR A 25 -15.72 6.35 12.06
CA TYR A 25 -14.86 6.66 13.21
C TYR A 25 -15.48 7.76 14.06
N GLY A 26 -15.88 7.44 15.29
CA GLY A 26 -16.49 8.40 16.22
C GLY A 26 -17.86 8.95 15.76
N GLY A 27 -18.53 8.29 14.81
CA GLY A 27 -19.83 8.67 14.24
C GLY A 27 -19.79 9.17 12.79
N PRO A 28 -18.83 10.03 12.39
CA PRO A 28 -18.63 10.40 10.99
C PRO A 28 -18.02 9.27 10.14
N THR A 29 -18.20 9.38 8.81
CA THR A 29 -17.57 8.49 7.82
C THR A 29 -16.47 9.21 7.06
N TYR A 30 -15.35 8.52 6.87
CA TYR A 30 -14.16 8.99 6.17
C TYR A 30 -13.83 8.05 5.02
N THR A 31 -13.29 8.60 3.93
CA THR A 31 -12.95 7.82 2.74
C THR A 31 -11.44 7.75 2.56
N LEU A 32 -10.88 6.55 2.69
CA LEU A 32 -9.48 6.25 2.41
C LEU A 32 -9.31 5.83 0.94
N THR A 33 -8.19 6.22 0.32
CA THR A 33 -7.91 5.84 -1.07
C THR A 33 -7.87 4.32 -1.27
N GLY A 34 -8.51 3.82 -2.32
CA GLY A 34 -8.46 2.40 -2.72
C GLY A 34 -7.20 2.05 -3.52
N ARG A 35 -6.29 3.01 -3.70
CA ARG A 35 -5.04 2.85 -4.44
C ARG A 35 -3.87 2.95 -3.48
N ILE A 36 -2.94 2.01 -3.58
CA ILE A 36 -1.65 2.09 -2.89
C ILE A 36 -0.82 3.21 -3.53
N PRO A 37 -0.43 4.26 -2.79
CA PRO A 37 0.50 5.28 -3.27
C PRO A 37 1.82 4.67 -3.72
N SER A 38 2.40 5.18 -4.80
CA SER A 38 3.67 4.73 -5.35
C SER A 38 4.83 4.84 -4.35
N GLU A 39 4.75 5.81 -3.46
CA GLU A 39 5.70 6.12 -2.41
C GLU A 39 5.76 4.98 -1.39
N ILE A 40 4.60 4.44 -1.01
CA ILE A 40 4.50 3.27 -0.12
C ILE A 40 5.11 2.04 -0.78
N MET A 41 4.85 1.83 -2.08
CA MET A 41 5.47 0.73 -2.84
C MET A 41 6.99 0.92 -2.96
N THR A 42 7.44 2.16 -3.12
CA THR A 42 8.86 2.50 -3.25
C THR A 42 9.63 2.22 -1.96
N ILE A 43 9.03 2.51 -0.79
CA ILE A 43 9.64 2.19 0.52
C ILE A 43 9.89 0.69 0.64
N GLN A 44 8.91 -0.14 0.28
CA GLN A 44 9.06 -1.60 0.32
C GLN A 44 10.11 -2.10 -0.66
N ALA A 45 10.21 -1.50 -1.86
CA ALA A 45 11.17 -1.89 -2.88
C ALA A 45 12.61 -1.42 -2.59
N GLN A 46 12.78 -0.25 -1.98
CA GLN A 46 14.10 0.32 -1.66
C GLN A 46 14.67 -0.24 -0.37
N SER A 47 13.82 -0.63 0.57
CA SER A 47 14.24 -1.30 1.79
C SER A 47 14.69 -2.71 1.43
N LYS A 48 16.00 -2.98 1.54
CA LYS A 48 16.55 -4.32 1.30
C LYS A 48 16.58 -5.08 2.61
N ALA A 49 15.91 -6.23 2.64
CA ALA A 49 15.98 -7.13 3.78
C ALA A 49 17.45 -7.45 4.11
N PRO A 50 17.84 -7.40 5.40
CA PRO A 50 19.19 -7.69 5.80
C PRO A 50 19.54 -9.12 5.40
N ARG A 51 20.75 -9.33 4.87
CA ARG A 51 21.26 -10.67 4.54
C ARG A 51 21.48 -11.54 5.78
N ASN A 52 21.55 -10.91 6.95
CA ASN A 52 21.71 -11.59 8.22
C ASN A 52 20.39 -12.30 8.60
N PRO A 53 20.39 -13.64 8.74
CA PRO A 53 19.18 -14.37 9.14
C PRO A 53 18.85 -14.22 10.63
N ALA A 54 19.70 -13.56 11.42
CA ALA A 54 19.44 -13.33 12.83
C ALA A 54 18.07 -12.63 13.02
N LYS A 55 17.26 -13.21 13.90
CA LYS A 55 15.90 -12.77 14.15
C LYS A 55 15.84 -11.29 14.52
N ASP A 56 16.72 -10.82 15.39
CA ASP A 56 16.76 -9.41 15.83
C ASP A 56 17.02 -8.44 14.66
N ALA A 57 17.88 -8.84 13.70
CA ALA A 57 18.16 -8.02 12.52
C ALA A 57 16.95 -7.98 11.56
N GLN A 58 16.24 -9.11 11.40
CA GLN A 58 15.03 -9.19 10.60
C GLN A 58 13.87 -8.41 11.23
N ASP A 59 13.72 -8.50 12.56
CA ASP A 59 12.65 -7.82 13.29
C ASP A 59 12.89 -6.30 13.34
N ALA A 60 14.14 -5.86 13.54
CA ALA A 60 14.51 -4.45 13.44
C ALA A 60 14.21 -3.89 12.03
N TYR A 61 14.59 -4.62 10.98
CA TYR A 61 14.28 -4.24 9.60
C TYR A 61 12.77 -4.13 9.35
N LYS A 62 11.98 -5.15 9.75
CA LYS A 62 10.52 -5.11 9.59
C LYS A 62 9.90 -3.93 10.33
N ARG A 63 10.43 -3.59 11.50
CA ARG A 63 9.96 -2.44 12.28
C ARG A 63 10.25 -1.12 11.57
N GLU A 64 11.47 -0.93 11.06
CA GLU A 64 11.85 0.29 10.33
C GLU A 64 11.00 0.49 9.06
N VAL A 65 10.84 -0.57 8.26
CA VAL A 65 10.00 -0.54 7.06
C VAL A 65 8.54 -0.30 7.43
N GLY A 66 8.04 -0.94 8.48
CA GLY A 66 6.68 -0.75 8.98
C GLY A 66 6.42 0.70 9.38
N ILE A 67 7.34 1.33 10.13
CA ILE A 67 7.24 2.73 10.53
C ILE A 67 7.19 3.65 9.29
N ALA A 68 8.10 3.45 8.34
CA ALA A 68 8.14 4.28 7.13
C ALA A 68 6.86 4.12 6.27
N VAL A 69 6.31 2.92 6.19
CA VAL A 69 5.05 2.65 5.48
C VAL A 69 3.87 3.31 6.18
N ILE A 70 3.78 3.22 7.51
CA ILE A 70 2.69 3.85 8.29
C ILE A 70 2.77 5.37 8.20
N ASP A 71 3.97 5.96 8.23
CA ASP A 71 4.18 7.40 8.04
C ASP A 71 3.60 7.88 6.69
N LYS A 72 3.94 7.17 5.61
CA LYS A 72 3.39 7.48 4.27
C LYS A 72 1.91 7.17 4.12
N PHE A 73 1.41 6.17 4.83
CA PHE A 73 -0.02 5.93 4.89
C PHE A 73 -0.75 7.12 5.53
N TYR A 74 -0.29 7.57 6.70
CA TYR A 74 -0.90 8.72 7.37
C TYR A 74 -0.86 9.95 6.47
N ASP A 75 0.30 10.24 5.86
CA ASP A 75 0.48 11.42 5.00
C ASP A 75 -0.40 11.38 3.74
N LEU A 76 -0.38 10.26 3.00
CA LEU A 76 -0.90 10.18 1.62
C LEU A 76 -2.28 9.53 1.49
N VAL A 77 -2.75 8.81 2.51
CA VAL A 77 -3.99 8.02 2.44
C VAL A 77 -5.06 8.54 3.37
N VAL A 78 -4.69 8.99 4.56
CA VAL A 78 -5.63 9.55 5.53
C VAL A 78 -5.97 11.00 5.12
N PRO A 79 -7.24 11.32 4.86
CA PRO A 79 -7.66 12.68 4.54
C PRO A 79 -7.45 13.65 5.73
N ASP A 80 -7.25 14.93 5.46
CA ASP A 80 -6.92 15.92 6.50
C ASP A 80 -8.02 16.13 7.55
N ASP A 81 -9.29 16.00 7.15
CA ASP A 81 -10.44 16.01 8.06
C ASP A 81 -10.44 14.80 8.98
N PHE A 82 -10.06 13.63 8.47
CA PHE A 82 -9.90 12.43 9.30
C PHE A 82 -8.68 12.56 10.23
N LYS A 83 -7.54 13.07 9.73
CA LYS A 83 -6.34 13.32 10.55
C LYS A 83 -6.60 14.21 11.76
N ALA A 84 -7.53 15.17 11.63
CA ALA A 84 -7.85 16.12 12.68
C ALA A 84 -8.57 15.49 13.90
N VAL A 85 -9.19 14.34 13.71
CA VAL A 85 -9.96 13.64 14.77
C VAL A 85 -9.42 12.25 15.09
N LEU A 86 -8.54 11.69 14.25
CA LEU A 86 -7.97 10.36 14.43
C LEU A 86 -7.00 10.35 15.61
N ASP A 87 -7.30 9.53 16.61
CA ASP A 87 -6.36 9.27 17.71
C ASP A 87 -5.17 8.43 17.19
N MET A 88 -3.96 8.82 17.60
CA MET A 88 -2.74 8.12 17.15
C MET A 88 -2.67 6.67 17.63
N GLU A 89 -3.37 6.32 18.70
CA GLU A 89 -3.52 4.94 19.19
C GLU A 89 -4.33 4.07 18.20
N ASP A 90 -5.25 4.69 17.44
CA ASP A 90 -6.10 4.02 16.46
C ASP A 90 -5.49 4.02 15.03
N LEU A 91 -4.32 4.63 14.84
CA LEU A 91 -3.67 4.67 13.53
C LEU A 91 -3.32 3.27 13.03
N ALA A 92 -2.86 2.39 13.92
CA ALA A 92 -2.49 1.01 13.59
C ALA A 92 -3.70 0.18 13.08
N PRO A 93 -4.85 0.10 13.78
CA PRO A 93 -6.01 -0.63 13.27
C PRO A 93 -6.59 -0.01 11.98
N VAL A 94 -6.56 1.31 11.83
CA VAL A 94 -7.00 1.98 10.59
C VAL A 94 -6.08 1.63 9.41
N PHE A 95 -4.77 1.59 9.64
CA PHE A 95 -3.80 1.12 8.65
C PHE A 95 -4.03 -0.36 8.30
N GLU A 96 -4.27 -1.23 9.29
CA GLU A 96 -4.52 -2.66 9.06
C GLU A 96 -5.76 -2.87 8.18
N ALA A 97 -6.87 -2.20 8.49
CA ALA A 97 -8.09 -2.26 7.69
C ALA A 97 -7.87 -1.79 6.24
N TRP A 98 -7.16 -0.68 6.06
CA TRP A 98 -6.82 -0.18 4.72
C TRP A 98 -5.88 -1.11 3.96
N SER A 99 -4.79 -1.53 4.60
CA SER A 99 -3.75 -2.36 4.00
C SER A 99 -4.33 -3.70 3.52
N GLY A 100 -5.20 -4.35 4.31
CA GLY A 100 -5.95 -5.54 3.89
C GLY A 100 -6.91 -5.26 2.73
N HIS A 101 -7.65 -4.14 2.76
CA HIS A 101 -8.56 -3.77 1.67
C HIS A 101 -7.83 -3.60 0.33
N VAL A 102 -6.66 -2.95 0.33
CA VAL A 102 -5.85 -2.72 -0.88
C VAL A 102 -4.95 -3.90 -1.24
N GLY A 103 -4.75 -4.85 -0.32
CA GLY A 103 -3.85 -6.00 -0.47
C GLY A 103 -2.37 -5.62 -0.36
N LEU A 104 -2.03 -4.63 0.47
CA LEU A 104 -0.65 -4.25 0.75
C LEU A 104 -0.04 -5.31 1.70
N GLY A 105 1.02 -5.98 1.25
CA GLY A 105 1.67 -7.07 2.01
C GLY A 105 1.13 -8.47 1.72
N GLU A 106 -0.06 -8.57 1.11
CA GLU A 106 -0.48 -9.79 0.41
C GLU A 106 0.26 -9.85 -0.93
N SER A 107 1.51 -10.32 -0.89
CA SER A 107 2.11 -10.91 -2.08
C SER A 107 1.17 -12.05 -2.50
N LYS A 108 0.30 -11.81 -3.48
CA LYS A 108 -0.18 -12.92 -4.30
C LYS A 108 1.09 -13.49 -4.91
N ASP A 109 1.56 -14.59 -4.33
CA ASP A 109 2.29 -15.59 -5.07
C ASP A 109 1.50 -15.80 -6.36
N SER A 110 1.97 -15.18 -7.45
CA SER A 110 1.66 -15.64 -8.78
C SER A 110 2.35 -17.00 -8.88
N GLY A 111 1.69 -18.02 -8.32
CA GLY A 111 1.93 -19.41 -8.66
C GLY A 111 1.74 -19.51 -10.17
N ASN A 112 2.86 -19.64 -10.87
CA ASN A 112 2.92 -19.97 -12.29
C ASN A 112 3.42 -21.41 -12.41
#